data_AF-K1T8J2-F1
#
_entry.id   AF-K1T8J2-F1
#
_cell.length_a   1.000
_cell.length_b   1.000
_cell.length_c   1.000
_cell.angle_alpha   90.00
_cell.angle_beta   90.00
_cell.angle_gamma   90.00
#
_symmetry.space_group_name_H-M   'P 1'
#
loop_
_entity.id
_entity.type
_entity.pdbx_description
1 polymer ?
#
loop_
_entity_poly.entity_id
_entity_poly.type
_entity_poly.pdbx_seq_one_letter_code
_entity_poly.pdbx_strand_id
1 'polypeptide(L)'
;MLSEIFKLFWKTVERKDARRINSQTPPTEIEQFCDIQYIDDGLWQHRLDVYSKFGKLSHRPVIIDIHGGGWMYGTKEINKNY
;
A
#
# COMPACT_ATOMS: atom_id res chain seq x y z
N MET A 1 24.83 -3.92 -15.25
CA MET A 1 24.71 -5.39 -15.13
C MET A 1 24.00 -5.77 -13.83
N LEU A 2 24.51 -5.37 -12.65
CA LEU A 2 23.87 -5.62 -11.35
C LEU A 2 22.48 -4.96 -11.22
N SER A 3 22.32 -3.73 -11.72
CA SER A 3 21.05 -2.99 -11.73
C SER A 3 19.94 -3.71 -12.51
N GLU A 4 20.27 -4.34 -13.63
CA GLU A 4 19.31 -5.05 -14.47
C GLU A 4 18.85 -6.36 -13.82
N ILE A 5 19.74 -7.03 -13.07
CA ILE A 5 19.39 -8.20 -12.26
C ILE A 5 18.41 -7.81 -11.16
N PHE A 6 18.63 -6.70 -10.46
CA PHE A 6 17.70 -6.21 -9.44
C PHE A 6 16.33 -5.83 -10.02
N LYS A 7 16.30 -5.16 -11.18
CA LYS A 7 15.03 -4.87 -11.88
C LYS A 7 14.27 -6.15 -12.22
N LEU A 8 14.97 -7.18 -12.70
CA LEU A 8 14.35 -8.47 -13.01
C LEU A 8 13.81 -9.17 -11.76
N PHE A 9 14.55 -9.09 -10.65
CA PHE A 9 14.11 -9.60 -9.36
C PHE A 9 12.82 -8.92 -8.91
N TRP A 10 12.79 -7.57 -8.86
CA TRP A 10 11.60 -6.84 -8.43
C TRP A 10 10.40 -7.04 -9.35
N LYS A 11 10.61 -7.16 -10.66
CA LYS A 11 9.53 -7.53 -11.61
C LYS A 11 8.96 -8.92 -11.32
N THR A 12 9.77 -9.84 -10.79
CA THR A 12 9.30 -11.16 -10.37
C THR A 12 8.50 -11.07 -9.07
N VAL A 13 8.94 -10.24 -8.12
CA VAL A 13 8.21 -9.94 -6.88
C VAL A 13 6.86 -9.30 -7.19
N GLU A 14 6.83 -8.28 -8.05
CA GLU A 14 5.61 -7.60 -8.52
C GLU A 14 4.56 -8.58 -9.05
N ARG A 15 4.97 -9.52 -9.91
CA ARG A 15 4.06 -10.55 -10.44
C ARG A 15 3.51 -11.48 -9.36
N LYS A 16 4.31 -11.81 -8.35
CA LYS A 16 3.87 -12.66 -7.23
C LYS A 16 2.90 -11.91 -6.34
N ASP A 17 3.18 -10.64 -6.04
CA ASP A 17 2.28 -9.79 -5.26
C ASP A 17 0.97 -9.53 -5.97
N ALA A 18 0.99 -9.25 -7.27
CA ALA A 18 -0.23 -9.09 -8.06
C ALA A 18 -1.13 -10.33 -7.98
N ARG A 19 -0.55 -11.53 -8.09
CA ARG A 19 -1.30 -12.80 -7.92
C ARG A 19 -1.86 -12.95 -6.51
N ARG A 20 -1.04 -12.67 -5.49
CA ARG A 20 -1.43 -12.74 -4.08
C ARG A 20 -2.59 -11.78 -3.80
N ILE A 21 -2.46 -10.51 -4.17
CA ILE A 21 -3.47 -9.47 -3.93
C ILE A 21 -4.77 -9.79 -4.66
N ASN A 22 -4.70 -10.21 -5.93
CA ASN A 22 -5.89 -10.60 -6.69
C ASN A 22 -6.61 -11.84 -6.14
N SER A 23 -5.92 -12.66 -5.31
CA SER A 23 -6.51 -13.82 -4.64
C SER A 23 -7.09 -13.50 -3.26
N GLN A 24 -6.88 -12.28 -2.74
CA GLN A 24 -7.40 -11.86 -1.44
C GLN A 24 -8.85 -11.40 -1.55
N THR A 25 -9.63 -11.71 -0.52
CA THR A 25 -10.94 -11.10 -0.31
C THR A 25 -10.74 -9.85 0.55
N PRO A 26 -11.07 -8.64 0.05
CA PRO A 26 -10.95 -7.43 0.85
C PRO A 26 -11.84 -7.48 2.11
N PRO A 27 -11.41 -6.89 3.23
CA PRO A 27 -12.24 -6.82 4.42
C PRO A 27 -13.52 -6.03 4.15
N THR A 28 -14.65 -6.55 4.64
CA THR A 28 -15.94 -5.86 4.59
C THR A 28 -16.06 -4.84 5.72
N GLU A 29 -16.99 -3.88 5.58
CA GLU A 29 -17.31 -2.88 6.61
C GLU A 29 -16.18 -1.88 6.95
N ILE A 30 -15.24 -1.70 6.02
CA ILE A 30 -14.16 -0.70 6.10
C ILE A 30 -14.47 0.48 5.18
N GLU A 31 -14.47 1.68 5.74
CA GLU A 31 -14.40 2.95 4.99
C GLU A 31 -12.94 3.21 4.62
N GLN A 32 -12.71 3.56 3.35
CA GLN A 32 -11.39 3.86 2.80
C GLN A 32 -11.36 5.30 2.32
N PHE A 33 -10.38 6.06 2.78
CA PHE A 33 -10.09 7.41 2.31
C PHE A 33 -8.74 7.37 1.64
N CYS A 34 -8.75 7.23 0.32
CA CYS A 34 -7.53 6.96 -0.45
C CYS A 34 -6.89 8.24 -0.99
N ASP A 35 -5.59 8.14 -1.27
CA ASP A 35 -4.81 9.13 -2.01
C ASP A 35 -4.77 10.53 -1.37
N ILE A 36 -4.83 10.58 -0.04
CA ILE A 36 -4.71 11.82 0.72
C ILE A 36 -3.28 12.33 0.63
N GLN A 37 -3.11 13.54 0.08
CA GLN A 37 -1.81 14.20 0.05
C GLN A 37 -1.41 14.65 1.46
N TYR A 38 -0.31 14.09 1.97
CA TYR A 38 0.28 14.55 3.24
C TYR A 38 1.39 15.60 3.01
N ILE A 39 1.84 15.76 1.77
CA ILE A 39 2.61 16.89 1.25
C ILE A 39 1.90 17.35 -0.02
N ASP A 40 1.66 18.67 -0.15
CA ASP A 40 0.99 19.25 -1.32
C ASP A 40 2.00 19.54 -2.45
N ASP A 41 2.54 18.48 -3.06
CA ASP A 41 3.49 18.57 -4.17
C ASP A 41 3.10 17.73 -5.40
N GLY A 42 1.94 17.08 -5.35
CA GLY A 42 1.41 16.28 -6.45
C GLY A 42 2.09 14.92 -6.64
N LEU A 43 3.16 14.60 -5.88
CA LEU A 43 3.86 13.33 -6.00
C LEU A 43 3.00 12.19 -5.47
N TRP A 44 2.90 11.10 -6.24
CA TRP A 44 2.09 9.95 -5.83
C TRP A 44 2.67 9.24 -4.59
N GLN A 45 3.98 9.35 -4.38
CA GLN A 45 4.68 8.83 -3.20
C GLN A 45 4.26 9.56 -1.92
N HIS A 46 3.80 10.81 -2.04
CA HIS A 46 3.39 11.64 -0.92
C HIS A 46 1.89 11.56 -0.62
N ARG A 47 1.34 10.36 -0.85
CA ARG A 47 -0.06 10.04 -0.59
C ARG A 47 -0.18 8.89 0.39
N LEU A 48 -1.20 8.97 1.24
CA LEU A 48 -1.55 7.91 2.18
C LEU A 48 -3.02 7.54 2.04
N ASP A 49 -3.37 6.37 2.56
CA ASP A 49 -4.75 5.92 2.70
C ASP A 49 -5.09 5.81 4.19
N VAL A 50 -6.33 6.16 4.55
CA VAL A 50 -6.87 5.95 5.89
C VAL A 50 -8.00 4.93 5.81
N TYR A 51 -7.91 3.92 6.68
CA TYR A 51 -8.89 2.84 6.79
C TYR A 51 -9.56 2.92 8.17
N SER A 52 -10.88 2.88 8.21
CA SER A 52 -11.64 2.87 9.47
C SER A 52 -12.87 1.99 9.35
N LYS A 53 -13.40 1.53 10.48
CA LYS A 53 -14.72 0.88 10.49
C LYS A 53 -15.81 1.92 10.25
N PHE A 54 -16.88 1.51 9.57
CA PHE A 54 -18.01 2.37 9.25
C PHE A 54 -18.49 3.16 10.49
N GLY A 55 -18.58 4.50 10.35
CA GLY A 55 -19.03 5.41 11.40
C GLY A 55 -18.10 5.53 12.64
N LYS A 56 -16.83 5.11 12.57
CA LYS A 56 -15.90 5.08 13.73
C LYS A 56 -14.62 5.89 13.56
N LEU A 57 -14.70 7.12 13.04
CA LEU A 57 -13.52 7.98 12.83
C LEU A 57 -12.95 8.68 14.08
N SER A 58 -13.66 8.73 15.21
CA SER A 58 -13.21 9.50 16.39
C SER A 58 -12.62 8.64 17.53
N HIS A 59 -11.55 9.16 18.16
CA HIS A 59 -10.92 8.66 19.39
C HIS A 59 -10.60 7.15 19.42
N ARG A 60 -9.92 6.66 18.38
CA ARG A 60 -9.43 5.28 18.29
C ARG A 60 -7.89 5.22 18.38
N PRO A 61 -7.31 4.13 18.89
CA PRO A 61 -5.91 3.83 18.65
C PRO A 61 -5.62 3.83 17.15
N VAL A 62 -4.53 4.45 16.74
CA VAL A 62 -4.11 4.54 15.33
C VAL A 62 -2.98 3.55 15.11
N ILE A 63 -3.08 2.80 14.02
CA ILE A 63 -2.01 1.94 13.51
C ILE A 63 -1.46 2.61 12.25
N ILE A 64 -0.14 2.75 12.16
CA ILE A 64 0.55 3.24 10.98
C ILE A 64 1.25 2.05 10.34
N ASP A 65 0.84 1.69 9.12
CA ASP A 65 1.52 0.70 8.31
C ASP A 65 2.52 1.40 7.36
N ILE A 66 3.76 0.92 7.35
CA ILE A 66 4.81 1.39 6.46
C ILE A 66 5.27 0.17 5.67
N HIS A 67 4.94 0.17 4.38
CA HIS A 67 5.16 -0.99 3.53
C HIS A 67 6.66 -1.29 3.32
N GLY A 68 6.97 -2.57 3.11
CA GLY A 68 8.32 -3.04 2.79
C GLY A 68 8.68 -2.89 1.30
N GLY A 69 9.56 -3.75 0.81
CA GLY A 69 10.00 -3.73 -0.60
C GLY A 69 11.44 -3.24 -0.81
N GLY A 70 12.25 -3.27 0.26
CA GLY A 70 13.68 -3.03 0.19
C GLY A 70 14.06 -1.67 -0.39
N TRP A 71 13.22 -0.66 -0.15
CA TRP A 71 13.34 0.73 -0.65
C TRP A 71 13.30 0.91 -2.18
N MET A 72 13.13 -0.18 -2.93
CA MET A 72 13.23 -0.18 -4.40
C MET A 72 11.95 -0.64 -5.09
N TYR A 73 10.98 -1.15 -4.33
CA TYR A 73 9.76 -1.75 -4.84
C TYR A 73 8.58 -1.49 -3.90
N GLY A 74 7.39 -1.51 -4.49
CA GLY A 74 6.13 -1.42 -3.77
C GLY A 74 5.59 0.00 -3.66
N THR A 75 4.30 0.06 -3.37
CA THR A 75 3.54 1.27 -3.03
C THR A 75 2.64 0.93 -1.85
N LYS A 76 1.89 1.91 -1.32
CA LYS A 76 0.86 1.66 -0.30
C LYS A 76 -0.12 0.54 -0.65
N GLU A 77 -0.31 0.24 -1.94
CA GLU A 77 -1.24 -0.80 -2.39
C GLU A 77 -0.79 -2.23 -2.04
N ILE A 78 0.50 -2.49 -1.77
CA ILE A 78 0.99 -3.87 -1.55
C ILE A 78 0.43 -4.52 -0.28
N ASN A 79 -0.01 -3.69 0.66
CA ASN A 79 -0.59 -4.06 1.95
C ASN A 79 -2.08 -3.67 2.06
N LYS A 80 -2.75 -3.27 0.97
CA LYS A 80 -4.12 -2.73 1.00
C LYS A 80 -5.16 -3.59 1.70
N ASN A 81 -5.02 -4.91 1.59
CA ASN A 81 -5.95 -5.88 2.19
C ASN A 81 -5.43 -6.51 3.48
N TYR A 82 -4.32 -5.99 4.03
CA TYR A 82 -3.73 -6.48 5.28
C TYR A 82 -4.45 -5.94 6.51
#